data_AF-A0A0M5KZS7-F1
#
_entry.id   AF-A0A0M5KZS7-F1
#
_cell.length_a   1.000
_cell.length_b   1.000
_cell.length_c   1.000
_cell.angle_alpha   90.00
_cell.angle_beta   90.00
_cell.angle_gamma   90.00
#
_symmetry.space_group_name_H-M   'P 1'
#
loop_
_entity.id
_entity.type
_entity.pdbx_description
1 polymer ?
#
loop_
_entity_poly.entity_id
_entity_poly.type
_entity_poly.pdbx_seq_one_letter_code
_entity_poly.pdbx_strand_id
1 'polypeptide(L)'
;MTVRKKDTDDPALRRVGAIIKRHRRELLDIKPSRQDFISEAECSGLRVGWISEKSLANIENGYNFPSLPTLYNLAIACQISPADLFGEVAGAFSAYDSTDDDPTDR
;
A
#
# COMPACT_ATOMS: atom_id res chain seq x y z
N MET A 1 -25.91 -15.83 16.13
CA MET A 1 -24.74 -15.22 15.47
C MET A 1 -25.21 -14.60 14.17
N THR A 2 -25.19 -13.28 14.05
CA THR A 2 -25.40 -12.59 12.77
C THR A 2 -24.07 -12.53 12.04
N VAL A 3 -23.98 -13.19 10.89
CA VAL A 3 -22.84 -13.05 9.99
C VAL A 3 -22.88 -11.62 9.45
N ARG A 4 -22.06 -10.73 10.01
CA ARG A 4 -21.77 -9.44 9.37
C ARG A 4 -21.17 -9.78 8.01
N LYS A 5 -21.86 -9.44 6.92
CA LYS A 5 -21.25 -9.40 5.58
C LYS A 5 -20.00 -8.52 5.72
N LYS A 6 -18.83 -9.04 5.31
CA LYS A 6 -17.59 -8.26 5.22
C LYS A 6 -17.82 -7.21 4.13
N ASP A 7 -18.28 -6.02 4.50
CA ASP A 7 -18.20 -4.80 3.68
C ASP A 7 -16.73 -4.33 3.65
N THR A 8 -15.80 -5.23 3.31
CA THR A 8 -14.34 -5.06 3.53
C THR A 8 -13.56 -5.16 2.23
N ASP A 9 -14.22 -4.81 1.12
CA ASP A 9 -13.60 -4.69 -0.19
C ASP A 9 -13.75 -3.26 -0.64
N ASP A 10 -12.90 -2.40 -0.11
CA ASP A 10 -12.70 -1.07 -0.68
C ASP A 10 -11.72 -1.22 -1.88
N PRO A 11 -12.19 -0.98 -3.11
CA PRO A 11 -11.34 -1.09 -4.30
C PRO A 11 -10.14 -0.14 -4.25
N ALA A 12 -10.29 1.05 -3.66
CA ALA A 12 -9.19 1.98 -3.49
C ALA A 12 -8.14 1.42 -2.53
N LEU A 13 -8.55 0.83 -1.39
CA LEU A 13 -7.60 0.19 -0.48
C LEU A 13 -6.88 -1.01 -1.11
N ARG A 14 -7.57 -1.79 -1.95
CA ARG A 14 -6.90 -2.84 -2.75
C ARG A 14 -5.86 -2.28 -3.71
N ARG A 15 -6.15 -1.16 -4.38
CA ARG A 15 -5.19 -0.47 -5.26
C ARG A 15 -4.00 0.07 -4.47
N VAL A 16 -4.22 0.69 -3.31
CA VAL A 16 -3.15 1.12 -2.40
C VAL A 16 -2.27 -0.05 -1.97
N GLY A 17 -2.88 -1.16 -1.55
CA GLY A 17 -2.15 -2.37 -1.18
C GLY A 17 -1.31 -2.93 -2.33
N ALA A 18 -1.86 -2.93 -3.55
CA ALA A 18 -1.16 -3.36 -4.75
C ALA A 18 0.05 -2.47 -5.09
N ILE A 19 -0.08 -1.15 -4.95
CA ILE A 19 1.02 -0.18 -5.13
C ILE A 19 2.19 -0.52 -4.19
N ILE A 20 1.92 -0.64 -2.89
CA ILE A 20 2.96 -0.92 -1.88
C ILE A 20 3.63 -2.28 -2.14
N LYS A 21 2.82 -3.31 -2.44
CA LYS A 21 3.30 -4.65 -2.74
C LYS A 21 4.16 -4.71 -4.01
N ARG A 22 3.82 -3.91 -5.02
CA ARG A 22 4.58 -3.78 -6.26
C ARG A 22 5.97 -3.20 -5.99
N HIS A 23 6.04 -2.02 -5.37
CA HIS A 23 7.31 -1.37 -5.03
C HIS A 23 8.21 -2.30 -4.22
N ARG A 24 7.68 -2.98 -3.19
CA ARG A 24 8.48 -3.93 -2.40
C ARG A 24 9.04 -5.09 -3.23
N ARG A 25 8.28 -5.60 -4.21
CA ARG A 25 8.69 -6.74 -5.04
C ARG A 25 9.65 -6.35 -6.16
N GLU A 26 9.70 -5.07 -6.53
CA GLU A 26 10.60 -4.53 -7.54
C GLU A 26 12.01 -4.23 -6.99
N LEU A 27 12.20 -4.29 -5.67
CA LEU A 27 13.51 -4.19 -5.01
C LEU A 27 14.35 -5.44 -5.36
N LEU A 28 15.38 -5.25 -6.19
CA LEU A 28 16.19 -6.33 -6.76
C LEU A 28 17.17 -6.95 -5.75
N ASP A 29 17.65 -6.16 -4.79
CA ASP A 29 18.68 -6.58 -3.83
C ASP A 29 18.11 -7.19 -2.54
N ILE A 30 16.77 -7.20 -2.40
CA ILE A 30 16.09 -7.66 -1.18
C ILE A 30 15.37 -8.97 -1.46
N LYS A 31 15.50 -9.93 -0.54
CA LYS A 31 14.72 -11.18 -0.59
C LYS A 31 13.22 -10.88 -0.56
N PRO A 32 12.38 -11.64 -1.27
CA PRO A 32 11.00 -11.26 -1.56
C PRO A 32 10.04 -11.37 -0.37
N SER A 33 10.49 -11.82 0.81
CA SER A 33 9.63 -11.95 1.97
C SER A 33 9.32 -10.60 2.61
N ARG A 34 8.24 -10.52 3.39
CA ARG A 34 7.91 -9.31 4.13
C ARG A 34 8.88 -9.07 5.27
N GLN A 35 9.35 -10.13 5.92
CA GLN A 35 10.28 -10.02 7.04
C GLN A 35 11.65 -9.51 6.56
N ASP A 36 12.15 -10.00 5.43
CA ASP A 36 13.41 -9.52 4.85
C ASP A 36 13.33 -8.03 4.50
N PHE A 37 12.22 -7.59 3.89
CA PHE A 37 11.97 -6.17 3.61
C PHE A 37 11.95 -5.30 4.87
N ILE A 38 11.30 -5.77 5.94
CA ILE A 38 11.24 -5.04 7.21
C ILE A 38 12.64 -4.90 7.81
N SER A 39 13.40 -6.01 7.83
CA SER A 39 14.75 -6.04 8.38
C SER A 39 15.74 -5.20 7.59
N GLU A 40 15.65 -5.19 6.26
CA GLU A 40 16.52 -4.34 5.43
C GLU A 40 16.27 -2.85 5.67
N ALA A 41 14.99 -2.46 5.81
CA ALA A 41 14.64 -1.08 6.11
C ALA A 41 15.14 -0.65 7.51
N GLU A 42 15.15 -1.57 8.48
CA GLU A 42 15.76 -1.35 9.80
C GLU A 42 17.28 -1.17 9.70
N CYS A 43 17.97 -2.00 8.91
CA CYS A 43 19.40 -1.85 8.62
C CYS A 43 19.72 -0.52 7.92
N SER A 44 18.79 -0.01 7.12
CA SER A 44 18.89 1.27 6.41
C SER A 44 18.52 2.49 7.26
N GLY A 45 18.17 2.31 8.54
CA GLY A 45 17.98 3.39 9.52
C GLY A 45 16.55 3.63 9.99
N LEU A 46 15.57 2.83 9.55
CA LEU A 46 14.25 2.84 10.21
C LEU A 46 14.33 2.23 11.61
N ARG A 47 13.47 2.71 12.51
CA ARG A 47 13.38 2.19 13.87
C ARG A 47 12.98 0.71 13.85
N VAL A 48 13.62 -0.11 14.69
CA VAL A 48 13.22 -1.50 14.92
C VAL A 48 11.74 -1.58 15.32
N GLY A 49 10.98 -2.43 14.62
CA GLY A 49 9.55 -2.58 14.82
C GLY A 49 8.72 -1.43 14.27
N TRP A 50 9.21 -0.70 13.27
CA TRP A 50 8.46 0.34 12.56
C TRP A 50 7.15 -0.18 11.93
N ILE A 51 7.11 -1.47 11.60
CA ILE A 51 5.92 -2.20 11.18
C ILE A 51 6.06 -3.69 11.52
N SER A 52 4.94 -4.37 11.77
CA SER A 52 4.92 -5.84 11.87
C SER A 52 4.58 -6.49 10.54
N GLU A 53 5.03 -7.73 10.31
CA GLU A 53 4.68 -8.50 9.11
C GLU A 53 3.16 -8.59 8.90
N LYS A 54 2.40 -8.78 9.98
CA LYS A 54 0.92 -8.81 9.94
C LYS A 54 0.33 -7.48 9.47
N SER A 55 0.87 -6.36 9.93
CA SER A 55 0.39 -5.03 9.52
C SER A 55 0.72 -4.75 8.06
N LEU A 56 1.93 -5.09 7.62
CA LEU A 56 2.32 -5.00 6.23
C LEU A 56 1.44 -5.89 5.34
N ALA A 57 1.17 -7.14 5.75
CA ALA A 57 0.28 -8.03 5.03
C ALA A 57 -1.15 -7.49 4.94
N ASN A 58 -1.68 -6.88 6.01
CA ASN A 58 -3.00 -6.25 5.98
C ASN A 58 -3.06 -5.06 5.02
N ILE A 59 -2.02 -4.24 4.99
CA ILE A 59 -1.92 -3.11 4.06
C ILE A 59 -1.85 -3.60 2.62
N GLU A 60 -0.94 -4.54 2.31
CA GLU A 60 -0.76 -5.07 0.95
C GLU A 60 -1.98 -5.80 0.39
N ASN A 61 -2.82 -6.36 1.26
CA ASN A 61 -4.07 -7.01 0.88
C ASN A 61 -5.27 -6.05 0.87
N GLY A 62 -5.05 -4.75 1.14
CA GLY A 62 -6.10 -3.73 1.15
C GLY A 62 -7.07 -3.81 2.33
N TYR A 63 -6.70 -4.50 3.41
CA TYR A 63 -7.54 -4.56 4.62
C TYR A 63 -7.43 -3.30 5.46
N ASN A 64 -6.26 -2.64 5.45
CA ASN A 64 -5.98 -1.45 6.24
C ASN A 64 -5.29 -0.38 5.37
N PHE A 65 -5.67 0.89 5.56
CA PHE A 65 -4.85 2.02 5.10
C PHE A 65 -3.71 2.28 6.11
N PRO A 66 -2.46 2.52 5.68
CA PRO A 66 -1.38 2.89 6.59
C PRO A 66 -1.61 4.28 7.22
N SER A 67 -1.13 4.50 8.44
CA SER A 67 -1.05 5.87 8.98
C SER A 67 -0.07 6.71 8.16
N LEU A 68 -0.16 8.05 8.20
CA LEU A 68 0.79 8.93 7.50
C LEU A 68 2.27 8.63 7.86
N PRO A 69 2.66 8.48 9.15
CA PRO A 69 4.01 8.05 9.50
C PRO A 69 4.40 6.69 8.91
N THR A 70 3.46 5.72 8.90
CA THR A 70 3.71 4.41 8.30
C THR A 70 3.90 4.52 6.79
N LEU A 71 3.10 5.34 6.11
CA LEU A 71 3.22 5.56 4.66
C LEU A 71 4.54 6.24 4.31
N TYR A 72 4.99 7.21 5.10
CA TYR A 72 6.30 7.83 4.95
C TYR A 72 7.44 6.81 5.12
N ASN A 73 7.37 5.97 6.15
CA ASN A 73 8.36 4.90 6.36
C ASN A 73 8.34 3.86 5.23
N LEU A 74 7.16 3.56 4.69
CA LEU A 74 7.03 2.69 3.51
C LEU A 74 7.71 3.29 2.29
N ALA A 75 7.66 4.60 2.06
CA ALA A 75 8.39 5.25 0.98
C ALA A 75 9.90 5.04 1.11
N ILE A 76 10.44 5.29 2.31
CA ILE A 76 11.86 5.05 2.62
C ILE A 76 12.23 3.58 2.37
N ALA A 77 11.45 2.65 2.94
CA ALA A 77 11.72 1.22 2.81
C ALA A 77 11.62 0.72 1.36
N CYS A 78 10.71 1.29 0.57
CA CYS A 78 10.55 1.02 -0.86
C CYS A 78 11.55 1.78 -1.74
N GLN A 79 12.47 2.56 -1.17
CA GLN A 79 13.46 3.37 -1.89
C GLN A 79 12.84 4.31 -2.95
N ILE A 80 11.64 4.83 -2.66
CA ILE A 80 10.92 5.79 -3.48
C ILE A 80 10.75 7.10 -2.70
N SER A 81 10.69 8.24 -3.40
CA SER A 81 10.45 9.50 -2.71
C SER A 81 9.06 9.49 -2.04
N PRO A 82 8.91 10.08 -0.84
CA PRO A 82 7.60 10.18 -0.20
C PRO A 82 6.56 10.90 -1.07
N ALA A 83 6.98 11.92 -1.83
CA ALA A 83 6.09 12.64 -2.74
C ALA A 83 5.52 11.72 -3.83
N ASP A 84 6.36 10.89 -4.45
CA ASP A 84 5.93 9.97 -5.51
C ASP A 84 5.00 8.89 -4.96
N LEU A 85 5.35 8.26 -3.83
CA LEU A 85 4.49 7.24 -3.21
C LEU A 85 3.13 7.84 -2.79
N PHE A 86 3.12 9.05 -2.23
CA PHE A 86 1.89 9.72 -1.82
C PHE A 86 1.03 10.07 -3.03
N GLY A 87 1.65 10.50 -4.14
CA GLY A 87 0.98 10.74 -5.41
C GLY A 87 0.32 9.49 -5.96
N GLU A 88 1.03 8.37 -6.02
CA GLU A 88 0.47 7.08 -6.46
C GLU A 88 -0.70 6.63 -5.57
N VAL A 89 -0.53 6.73 -4.24
CA VAL A 89 -1.55 6.35 -3.26
C VAL A 89 -2.78 7.26 -3.37
N ALA A 90 -2.61 8.57 -3.55
CA ALA A 90 -3.73 9.49 -3.77
C ALA A 90 -4.46 9.17 -5.09
N GLY A 91 -3.71 8.85 -6.15
CA GLY A 91 -4.28 8.43 -7.44
C GLY A 91 -5.13 7.16 -7.35
N ALA A 92 -4.84 6.28 -6.40
CA ALA A 92 -5.66 5.08 -6.15
C ALA A 92 -7.09 5.40 -5.69
N PHE A 93 -7.33 6.59 -5.13
CA PHE A 93 -8.65 7.07 -4.75
C PHE A 93 -9.34 7.84 -5.87
N SER A 94 -8.59 8.57 -6.71
CA SER A 94 -9.16 9.34 -7.83
C SER A 94 -9.47 8.49 -9.06
N ALA A 95 -8.92 7.27 -9.17
CA ALA A 95 -9.19 6.33 -10.27
C ALA A 95 -10.65 5.79 -10.31
N TYR A 96 -11.61 6.49 -9.66
CA TYR A 96 -13.05 6.29 -9.75
C TYR A 96 -13.79 7.46 -10.43
N ASP A 97 -13.16 8.61 -10.64
CA ASP A 97 -13.79 9.82 -11.23
C ASP A 97 -13.93 9.76 -12.77
N SER A 98 -13.82 8.60 -13.40
CA SER A 98 -13.89 8.48 -14.88
C SER A 98 -14.82 7.39 -15.39
N THR A 99 -15.75 6.90 -14.55
CA THR A 99 -16.90 6.12 -15.03
C THR A 99 -18.17 6.94 -14.85
N ASP A 100 -18.34 8.00 -15.65
CA ASP A 100 -19.63 8.63 -15.98
C ASP A 100 -19.42 9.65 -17.13
N ASP A 101 -18.81 9.19 -18.22
CA ASP A 101 -19.03 9.79 -19.54
C ASP A 101 -19.29 8.62 -20.50
N ASP A 102 -20.53 8.13 -20.47
CA ASP A 102 -21.10 7.36 -21.58
C ASP A 102 -21.60 8.38 -22.61
N PRO A 103 -20.92 8.59 -23.75
CA PRO A 103 -21.44 9.41 -24.82
C PRO A 103 -22.39 8.55 -25.65
N THR A 104 -23.51 8.15 -25.06
CA THR A 104 -24.72 7.80 -25.79
C THR A 104 -25.86 8.57 -25.11
N ASP A 105 -26.33 9.67 -25.68
CA ASP A 105 -27.17 9.60 -26.86
C ASP A 105 -27.12 10.90 -27.68
N ARG A 106 -27.24 10.72 -28.99
CA ARG A 106 -27.31 11.77 -30.02
C ARG A 106 -28.76 12.24 -30.21
#